data_AF-A0A841D0W8-F1
#
_entry.id   AF-A0A841D0W8-F1
#
_cell.length_a   1.000
_cell.length_b   1.000
_cell.length_c   1.000
_cell.angle_alpha   90.00
_cell.angle_beta   90.00
_cell.angle_gamma   90.00
#
_symmetry.space_group_name_H-M   'P 1'
#
loop_
_entity.id
_entity.type
_entity.pdbx_description
1 polymer ?
#
loop_
_entity_poly.entity_id
_entity_poly.type
_entity_poly.pdbx_seq_one_letter_code
_entity_poly.pdbx_strand_id
1 'polypeptide(L)'
;MGKWLPGISRRSRARVQRRVSRLGARIPGTAPRPEFRAELRERLMNAPREEAAPARTGPAAGSPAERVRPRGARLRLPSLLPRLLSLGLATAMVAAGLATYRSVPGDTLYPLKRAAENTMLRLSADDAERADRELSSASTRADEVEELLGSATRSDSRLVGETLKEMEDTTRSAVTALTRVRRDDAKVTSSLKRFVQKQRDQIEGMLPKMDEDAQRRANGYLNYIEGLAPPE
;
A
#
# COMPACT_ATOMS: atom_id res chain seq x y z
N MET A 1 -11.23 -6.01 25.36
CA MET A 1 -9.90 -6.54 25.70
C MET A 1 -8.97 -6.43 24.51
N GLY A 2 -7.68 -6.16 24.74
CA GLY A 2 -6.72 -5.60 23.79
C GLY A 2 -6.29 -6.48 22.62
N LYS A 3 -5.97 -5.80 21.50
CA LYS A 3 -5.50 -6.34 20.23
C LYS A 3 -4.04 -6.80 20.36
N TRP A 4 -3.76 -8.06 20.03
CA TRP A 4 -2.39 -8.58 19.92
C TRP A 4 -1.82 -8.26 18.54
N LEU A 5 -0.87 -7.31 18.48
CA LEU A 5 -0.01 -7.11 17.32
C LEU A 5 1.05 -8.22 17.30
N PRO A 6 1.27 -8.93 16.18
CA PRO A 6 2.34 -9.92 16.10
C PRO A 6 3.69 -9.19 16.10
N GLY A 7 4.37 -9.22 17.25
CA GLY A 7 5.73 -8.72 17.37
C GLY A 7 6.65 -9.48 16.43
N ILE A 8 7.30 -8.74 15.52
CA ILE A 8 8.36 -9.27 14.64
C ILE A 8 9.38 -9.98 15.54
N SER A 9 9.41 -11.32 15.47
CA SER A 9 10.28 -12.13 16.33
C SER A 9 11.73 -11.63 16.25
N ARG A 10 12.48 -11.73 17.36
CA ARG A 10 13.92 -11.38 17.40
C ARG A 10 14.71 -12.10 16.28
N ARG A 11 14.27 -13.30 15.91
CA ARG A 11 14.85 -14.11 14.82
C ARG A 11 14.62 -13.49 13.44
N SER A 12 13.45 -12.91 13.16
CA SER A 12 13.19 -12.19 11.91
C SER A 12 14.01 -10.90 11.80
N ARG A 13 14.17 -10.14 12.90
CA ARG A 13 14.99 -8.92 12.91
C ARG A 13 16.47 -9.21 12.63
N ALA A 14 17.03 -10.24 13.26
CA ALA A 14 18.41 -10.66 13.05
C ALA A 14 18.67 -11.10 11.59
N ARG A 15 17.68 -11.75 10.94
CA ARG A 15 17.80 -12.16 9.53
C ARG A 15 17.78 -10.97 8.57
N VAL A 16 16.93 -9.97 8.82
CA VAL A 16 16.87 -8.74 8.01
C VAL A 16 18.18 -7.96 8.14
N GLN A 17 18.67 -7.74 9.37
CA GLN A 17 19.94 -7.08 9.61
C GLN A 17 21.09 -7.77 8.87
N ARG A 18 21.17 -9.10 8.97
CA ARG A 18 22.22 -9.87 8.28
C ARG A 18 22.16 -9.76 6.75
N ARG A 19 20.96 -9.64 6.15
CA ARG A 19 20.83 -9.41 4.70
C ARG A 19 21.28 -7.99 4.32
N VAL A 20 20.86 -6.98 5.06
CA VAL A 20 21.23 -5.58 4.82
C VAL A 20 22.75 -5.39 4.93
N SER A 21 23.38 -5.96 5.97
CA SER A 21 24.83 -5.90 6.14
C SER A 21 25.59 -6.61 5.03
N ARG A 22 25.09 -7.76 4.54
CA ARG A 22 25.69 -8.46 3.39
C ARG A 22 25.56 -7.67 2.08
N LEU A 23 24.50 -6.89 1.93
CA LEU A 23 24.32 -6.02 0.77
C LEU A 23 25.30 -4.84 0.83
N GLY A 24 25.45 -4.21 2.01
CA GLY A 24 26.45 -3.17 2.23
C GLY A 24 27.90 -3.63 2.02
N ALA A 25 28.21 -4.89 2.34
CA ALA A 25 29.54 -5.46 2.13
C ALA A 25 29.83 -5.86 0.67
N ARG A 26 28.80 -6.01 -0.18
CA ARG A 26 28.94 -6.38 -1.60
C ARG A 26 29.08 -5.16 -2.52
N ILE A 27 28.89 -3.96 -2.00
CA ILE A 27 29.04 -2.71 -2.74
C ILE A 27 30.35 -2.06 -2.24
N PRO A 28 31.51 -2.29 -2.88
CA PRO A 28 32.71 -1.56 -2.53
C PRO A 28 32.50 -0.06 -2.80
N GLY A 29 32.82 0.79 -1.81
CA GLY A 29 32.74 2.26 -1.94
C GLY A 29 31.54 2.95 -1.27
N THR A 30 30.95 2.37 -0.21
CA THR A 30 29.82 2.98 0.52
C THR A 30 30.17 4.24 1.33
N ALA A 31 31.43 4.63 1.40
CA ALA A 31 31.81 5.89 2.03
C ALA A 31 31.68 7.03 1.00
N PRO A 32 30.88 8.08 1.27
CA PRO A 32 30.88 9.26 0.41
C PRO A 32 32.30 9.84 0.30
N ARG A 33 32.66 10.31 -0.90
CA ARG A 33 34.01 10.79 -1.22
C ARG A 33 34.46 11.84 -0.18
N PRO A 34 35.73 11.83 0.24
CA PRO A 34 36.22 12.73 1.29
C PRO A 34 36.02 14.21 0.92
N GLU A 35 36.20 14.56 -0.36
CA GLU A 35 35.97 15.91 -0.89
C GLU A 35 34.51 16.34 -0.74
N PHE A 36 33.55 15.47 -1.09
CA PHE A 36 32.12 15.73 -0.89
C PHE A 36 31.77 15.96 0.59
N ARG A 37 32.40 15.22 1.50
CA ARG A 37 32.21 15.39 2.95
C ARG A 37 32.79 16.72 3.45
N ALA A 38 33.93 17.13 2.90
CA ALA A 38 34.57 18.40 3.23
C ALA A 38 33.72 19.58 2.73
N GLU A 39 33.28 19.51 1.47
CA GLU A 39 32.43 20.52 0.83
C GLU A 39 31.07 20.63 1.52
N LEU A 40 30.44 19.50 1.87
CA LEU A 40 29.18 19.51 2.62
C LEU A 40 29.36 20.12 4.01
N ARG A 41 30.47 19.82 4.70
CA ARG A 41 30.77 20.41 6.01
C ARG A 41 30.95 21.92 5.87
N GLU A 42 31.70 22.38 4.89
CA GLU A 42 31.93 23.80 4.67
C GLU A 42 30.62 24.52 4.31
N ARG A 43 29.83 23.97 3.39
CA ARG A 43 28.50 24.50 3.03
C ARG A 43 27.58 24.56 4.25
N LEU A 44 27.61 23.59 5.14
CA LEU A 44 26.79 23.59 6.36
C LEU A 44 27.29 24.57 7.43
N MET A 45 28.60 24.85 7.47
CA MET A 45 29.19 25.80 8.42
C MET A 45 29.08 27.25 7.93
N ASN A 46 29.11 27.46 6.61
CA ASN A 46 29.09 28.77 5.97
C ASN A 46 27.70 29.16 5.43
N ALA A 47 26.72 28.26 5.44
CA ALA A 47 25.35 28.61 5.06
C ALA A 47 24.79 29.68 6.02
N PRO A 48 24.42 30.87 5.53
CA PRO A 48 23.61 31.79 6.31
C PRO A 48 22.33 31.07 6.70
N ARG A 49 22.04 30.97 8.00
CA ARG A 49 20.72 30.56 8.48
C ARG A 49 19.73 31.69 8.18
N GLU A 50 19.37 31.85 6.91
CA GLU A 50 18.30 32.75 6.52
C GLU A 50 16.95 32.03 6.65
N GLU A 51 16.08 32.69 7.40
CA GLU A 51 14.68 32.37 7.66
C GLU A 51 13.91 32.14 6.35
N ALA A 52 13.30 30.97 6.23
CA ALA A 52 12.28 30.71 5.22
C ALA A 52 11.03 31.55 5.52
N ALA A 53 10.83 32.63 4.76
CA ALA A 53 9.55 33.32 4.67
C ALA A 53 8.54 32.46 3.86
N PRO A 54 7.22 32.59 4.13
CA PRO A 54 6.23 31.61 3.71
C PRO A 54 5.76 31.79 2.26
N ALA A 55 5.16 30.72 1.75
CA ALA A 55 4.58 30.54 0.42
C ALA A 55 3.71 31.71 -0.07
N ARG A 56 3.82 32.02 -1.37
CA ARG A 56 2.79 32.73 -2.14
C ARG A 56 2.56 32.04 -3.48
N THR A 57 1.28 31.79 -3.74
CA THR A 57 0.64 31.33 -4.97
C THR A 57 0.53 32.45 -6.02
N GLY A 58 0.69 32.10 -7.31
CA GLY A 58 0.06 32.78 -8.47
C GLY A 58 0.93 33.71 -9.34
N PRO A 59 0.61 33.89 -10.67
CA PRO A 59 1.58 34.33 -11.68
C PRO A 59 1.45 35.78 -12.21
N ALA A 60 2.52 36.22 -12.90
CA ALA A 60 2.65 37.26 -13.94
C ALA A 60 2.77 38.77 -13.59
N ALA A 61 3.78 39.36 -14.25
CA ALA A 61 3.96 40.75 -14.72
C ALA A 61 4.41 41.87 -13.76
N GLY A 62 5.54 42.52 -14.12
CA GLY A 62 5.85 43.92 -13.80
C GLY A 62 7.06 44.18 -12.88
N SER A 63 8.20 44.57 -13.46
CA SER A 63 9.31 45.30 -12.78
C SER A 63 8.98 46.81 -12.69
N PRO A 64 9.81 47.68 -12.08
CA PRO A 64 10.58 47.62 -10.81
C PRO A 64 10.47 48.94 -9.99
N ALA A 65 10.55 48.90 -8.65
CA ALA A 65 10.94 50.04 -7.81
C ALA A 65 11.22 49.54 -6.38
N GLU A 66 12.49 49.40 -6.00
CA GLU A 66 13.24 50.37 -5.21
C GLU A 66 12.86 50.41 -3.71
N ARG A 67 13.76 49.77 -2.94
CA ARG A 67 14.27 50.10 -1.59
C ARG A 67 13.29 50.76 -0.61
N VAL A 68 13.01 50.07 0.50
CA VAL A 68 13.37 50.53 1.86
C VAL A 68 13.54 49.29 2.75
N ARG A 69 14.71 49.12 3.38
CA ARG A 69 14.87 48.21 4.52
C ARG A 69 14.40 48.93 5.79
N PRO A 70 13.62 48.29 6.66
CA PRO A 70 13.70 48.54 8.08
C PRO A 70 14.29 47.34 8.82
N ARG A 71 15.26 47.67 9.66
CA ARG A 71 15.77 46.83 10.74
C ARG A 71 14.67 46.69 11.80
N GLY A 72 14.45 45.49 12.34
CA GLY A 72 13.77 45.34 13.63
C GLY A 72 13.00 44.05 13.83
N ALA A 73 13.19 43.44 15.00
CA ALA A 73 12.48 42.29 15.58
C ALA A 73 12.74 40.92 14.94
N ARG A 74 13.86 40.29 15.34
CA ARG A 74 13.99 38.82 15.28
C ARG A 74 13.02 38.23 16.30
N LEU A 75 11.83 37.82 15.86
CA LEU A 75 10.95 36.99 16.67
C LEU A 75 11.69 35.68 16.94
N ARG A 76 12.12 35.46 18.19
CA ARG A 76 12.56 34.15 18.65
C ARG A 76 11.34 33.24 18.72
N LEU A 77 10.96 32.65 17.58
CA LEU A 77 9.99 31.56 17.57
C LEU A 77 10.59 30.38 18.35
N PRO A 78 9.90 29.83 19.37
CA PRO A 78 10.45 28.73 20.16
C PRO A 78 10.65 27.48 19.31
N SER A 79 11.59 26.64 19.75
CA SER A 79 12.07 25.34 19.22
C SER A 79 10.99 24.26 18.93
N LEU A 80 9.71 24.63 18.91
CA LEU A 80 8.59 23.74 18.61
C LEU A 80 8.33 23.59 17.10
N LEU A 81 8.80 24.51 16.26
CA LEU A 81 8.65 24.45 14.80
C LEU A 81 9.20 23.14 14.17
N PRO A 82 10.43 22.68 14.44
CA PRO A 82 10.92 21.43 13.86
C PRO A 82 10.18 20.17 14.38
N ARG A 83 9.64 20.21 15.60
CA ARG A 83 8.78 19.15 16.15
C ARG A 83 7.40 19.13 15.49
N LEU A 84 6.82 20.28 15.21
CA LEU A 84 5.55 20.40 14.49
C LEU A 84 5.70 19.99 13.01
N LEU A 85 6.83 20.31 12.38
CA LEU A 85 7.11 19.94 10.99
C LEU A 85 7.33 18.43 10.82
N SER A 86 8.04 17.79 11.76
CA SER A 86 8.21 16.33 11.77
C SER A 86 6.91 15.59 12.11
N LEU A 87 6.08 16.13 13.02
CA LEU A 87 4.75 15.59 13.28
C LEU A 87 3.82 15.74 12.07
N GLY A 88 3.88 16.89 11.38
CA GLY A 88 3.12 17.15 10.14
C GLY A 88 3.51 16.22 9.00
N LEU A 89 4.80 15.93 8.83
CA LEU A 89 5.26 14.95 7.85
C LEU A 89 4.80 13.52 8.20
N ALA A 90 4.84 13.16 9.49
CA ALA A 90 4.36 11.86 9.95
C ALA A 90 2.85 11.69 9.74
N THR A 91 2.05 12.71 10.04
CA THR A 91 0.60 12.67 9.79
C THR A 91 0.28 12.66 8.30
N ALA A 92 1.00 13.43 7.47
CA ALA A 92 0.85 13.38 6.02
C ALA A 92 1.17 12.00 5.44
N MET A 93 2.24 11.34 5.93
CA MET A 93 2.60 9.97 5.53
C MET A 93 1.53 8.95 5.97
N VAL A 94 0.98 9.09 7.18
CA VAL A 94 -0.11 8.22 7.66
C VAL A 94 -1.38 8.43 6.84
N ALA A 95 -1.75 9.68 6.55
CA ALA A 95 -2.90 10.02 5.72
C ALA A 95 -2.75 9.50 4.29
N ALA A 96 -1.58 9.68 3.67
CA ALA A 96 -1.27 9.15 2.35
C ALA A 96 -1.29 7.61 2.34
N GLY A 97 -0.78 6.97 3.40
CA GLY A 97 -0.83 5.52 3.57
C GLY A 97 -2.27 5.00 3.69
N LEU A 98 -3.12 5.66 4.47
CA LEU A 98 -4.54 5.33 4.61
C LEU A 98 -5.32 5.53 3.30
N ALA A 99 -5.05 6.62 2.58
CA ALA A 99 -5.67 6.90 1.28
C ALA A 99 -5.23 5.87 0.23
N THR A 100 -3.96 5.48 0.21
CA THR A 100 -3.46 4.41 -0.67
C THR A 100 -4.10 3.08 -0.32
N TYR A 101 -4.25 2.76 0.97
CA TYR A 101 -4.82 1.49 1.42
C TYR A 101 -6.30 1.34 1.02
N ARG A 102 -7.07 2.43 1.11
CA ARG A 102 -8.48 2.48 0.70
C ARG A 102 -8.70 2.76 -0.78
N SER A 103 -7.64 2.96 -1.57
CA SER A 103 -7.81 3.21 -2.99
C SER A 103 -8.42 2.00 -3.68
N VAL A 104 -9.38 2.27 -4.56
CA VAL A 104 -10.05 1.28 -5.42
C VAL A 104 -9.72 1.54 -6.89
N PRO A 105 -10.00 0.61 -7.81
CA PRO A 105 -9.81 0.82 -9.24
C PRO A 105 -10.41 2.15 -9.70
N GLY A 106 -9.64 2.92 -10.47
CA GLY A 106 -10.01 4.29 -10.89
C GLY A 106 -9.43 5.40 -10.00
N ASP A 107 -9.03 5.11 -8.75
CA ASP A 107 -8.40 6.11 -7.90
C ASP A 107 -6.95 6.40 -8.30
N THR A 108 -6.50 7.65 -8.08
CA THR A 108 -5.16 8.11 -8.45
C THR A 108 -4.02 7.34 -7.77
N LEU A 109 -4.24 6.86 -6.54
CA LEU A 109 -3.26 6.10 -5.76
C LEU A 109 -3.37 4.59 -5.95
N TYR A 110 -4.34 4.10 -6.71
CA TYR A 110 -4.55 2.67 -6.92
C TYR A 110 -3.34 1.96 -7.57
N PRO A 111 -2.65 2.53 -8.58
CA PRO A 111 -1.43 1.92 -9.12
C PRO A 111 -0.34 1.71 -8.06
N LEU A 112 -0.25 2.60 -7.06
CA LEU A 112 0.70 2.49 -5.96
C LEU A 112 0.31 1.35 -5.00
N LYS A 113 -0.99 1.18 -4.71
CA LYS A 113 -1.52 0.03 -3.97
C LYS A 113 -1.14 -1.28 -4.66
N ARG A 114 -1.37 -1.39 -5.96
CA ARG A 114 -1.04 -2.58 -6.76
C ARG A 114 0.46 -2.86 -6.81
N ALA A 115 1.30 -1.84 -6.92
CA ALA A 115 2.75 -2.02 -6.86
C ALA A 115 3.22 -2.57 -5.49
N ALA A 116 2.61 -2.11 -4.40
CA ALA A 116 2.91 -2.61 -3.05
C ALA A 116 2.46 -4.08 -2.89
N GLU A 117 1.24 -4.43 -3.31
CA GLU A 117 0.72 -5.81 -3.29
C GLU A 117 1.61 -6.77 -4.11
N ASN A 118 1.97 -6.38 -5.33
CA ASN A 118 2.86 -7.17 -6.19
C ASN A 118 4.25 -7.37 -5.58
N THR A 119 4.77 -6.37 -4.87
CA THR A 119 6.04 -6.49 -4.16
C THR A 119 5.93 -7.52 -3.03
N MET A 120 4.83 -7.51 -2.27
CA MET A 120 4.61 -8.50 -1.21
C MET A 120 4.48 -9.92 -1.77
N LEU A 121 3.77 -10.09 -2.89
CA LEU A 121 3.66 -11.38 -3.59
C LEU A 121 5.03 -11.91 -4.02
N ARG A 122 5.89 -11.06 -4.60
CA ARG A 122 7.26 -11.42 -5.02
C ARG A 122 8.20 -11.73 -3.86
N LEU A 123 7.95 -11.18 -2.68
CA LEU A 123 8.75 -11.43 -1.47
C LEU A 123 8.35 -12.71 -0.72
N SER A 124 7.24 -13.35 -1.11
CA SER A 124 6.81 -14.65 -0.55
C SER A 124 7.91 -15.69 -0.73
N ALA A 125 8.26 -16.37 0.36
CA ALA A 125 9.41 -17.28 0.41
C ALA A 125 9.10 -18.66 -0.17
N ASP A 126 7.84 -19.11 -0.07
CA ASP A 126 7.37 -20.39 -0.57
C ASP A 126 6.00 -20.26 -1.27
N ASP A 127 5.61 -21.33 -1.97
CA ASP A 127 4.39 -21.35 -2.77
C ASP A 127 3.11 -21.36 -1.92
N ALA A 128 3.17 -21.86 -0.68
CA ALA A 128 2.04 -21.83 0.24
C ALA A 128 1.75 -20.39 0.71
N GLU A 129 2.80 -19.66 1.08
CA GLU A 129 2.74 -18.25 1.48
C GLU A 129 2.31 -17.37 0.29
N ARG A 130 2.79 -17.69 -0.92
CA ARG A 130 2.34 -16.98 -2.14
C ARG A 130 0.85 -17.21 -2.39
N ALA A 131 0.39 -18.46 -2.31
CA ALA A 131 -1.02 -18.77 -2.52
C ALA A 131 -1.94 -18.14 -1.48
N ASP A 132 -1.54 -18.13 -0.20
CA ASP A 132 -2.27 -17.44 0.88
C ASP A 132 -2.38 -15.93 0.61
N ARG A 133 -1.31 -15.30 0.10
CA ARG A 133 -1.33 -13.89 -0.33
C ARG A 133 -2.23 -13.66 -1.55
N GLU A 134 -2.26 -14.57 -2.50
CA GLU A 134 -3.16 -14.47 -3.66
C GLU A 134 -4.64 -14.60 -3.23
N LEU A 135 -4.98 -15.52 -2.31
CA LEU A 135 -6.32 -15.59 -1.72
C LEU A 135 -6.68 -14.30 -0.96
N SER A 136 -5.74 -13.74 -0.19
CA SER A 136 -5.95 -12.45 0.45
C SER A 136 -6.16 -11.33 -0.57
N SER A 137 -5.44 -11.35 -1.70
CA SER A 137 -5.61 -10.37 -2.78
C SER A 137 -6.99 -10.49 -3.42
N ALA A 138 -7.48 -11.71 -3.64
CA ALA A 138 -8.84 -11.96 -4.14
C ALA A 138 -9.91 -11.43 -3.17
N SER A 139 -9.75 -11.64 -1.86
CA SER A 139 -10.65 -11.01 -0.88
C SER A 139 -10.57 -9.47 -0.92
N THR A 140 -9.38 -8.89 -1.07
CA THR A 140 -9.26 -7.43 -1.25
C THR A 140 -9.96 -6.96 -2.53
N ARG A 141 -9.91 -7.72 -3.62
CA ARG A 141 -10.66 -7.38 -4.84
C ARG A 141 -12.17 -7.38 -4.60
N ALA A 142 -12.69 -8.29 -3.77
CA ALA A 142 -14.11 -8.29 -3.40
C ALA A 142 -14.49 -7.06 -2.56
N ASP A 143 -13.64 -6.65 -1.60
CA ASP A 143 -13.84 -5.42 -0.82
C ASP A 143 -13.88 -4.19 -1.74
N GLU A 144 -13.05 -4.15 -2.78
CA GLU A 144 -13.05 -3.07 -3.76
C GLU A 144 -14.29 -3.06 -4.65
N VAL A 145 -14.79 -4.24 -5.06
CA VAL A 145 -16.09 -4.34 -5.74
C VAL A 145 -17.20 -3.77 -4.85
N GLU A 146 -17.20 -4.11 -3.56
CA GLU A 146 -18.18 -3.58 -2.61
C GLU A 146 -18.12 -2.05 -2.51
N GLU A 147 -16.91 -1.49 -2.45
CA GLU A 147 -16.71 -0.04 -2.38
C GLU A 147 -17.09 0.68 -3.70
N LEU A 148 -16.81 0.08 -4.86
CA LEU A 148 -17.25 0.58 -6.17
C LEU A 148 -18.79 0.60 -6.27
N LEU A 149 -19.45 -0.46 -5.78
CA LEU A 149 -20.92 -0.57 -5.76
C LEU A 149 -21.56 0.36 -4.70
N GLY A 150 -20.85 0.68 -3.63
CA GLY A 150 -21.33 1.54 -2.54
C GLY A 150 -21.31 3.04 -2.84
N SER A 151 -20.73 3.46 -3.96
CA SER A 151 -20.46 4.86 -4.26
C SER A 151 -20.92 5.22 -5.68
N ALA A 152 -22.00 5.98 -5.82
CA ALA A 152 -22.57 6.37 -7.13
C ALA A 152 -21.55 7.05 -8.08
N THR A 153 -20.58 7.82 -7.55
CA THR A 153 -19.51 8.46 -8.34
C THR A 153 -18.45 7.46 -8.83
N ARG A 154 -18.37 6.28 -8.22
CA ARG A 154 -17.38 5.23 -8.49
C ARG A 154 -17.99 3.96 -9.10
N SER A 155 -19.32 3.87 -9.19
CA SER A 155 -20.05 2.72 -9.76
C SER A 155 -19.95 2.68 -11.29
N ASP A 156 -18.72 2.62 -11.80
CA ASP A 156 -18.45 2.29 -13.20
C ASP A 156 -18.56 0.77 -13.36
N SER A 157 -19.59 0.34 -14.09
CA SER A 157 -19.85 -1.07 -14.46
C SER A 157 -18.61 -1.77 -15.01
N ARG A 158 -17.80 -1.05 -15.82
CA ARG A 158 -16.58 -1.61 -16.39
C ARG A 158 -15.55 -1.90 -15.31
N LEU A 159 -15.34 -0.98 -14.37
CA LEU A 159 -14.40 -1.18 -13.26
C LEU A 159 -14.87 -2.32 -12.35
N VAL A 160 -16.17 -2.43 -12.07
CA VAL A 160 -16.73 -3.55 -11.31
C VAL A 160 -16.45 -4.87 -12.02
N GLY A 161 -16.75 -4.96 -13.32
CA GLY A 161 -16.52 -6.16 -14.14
C GLY A 161 -15.04 -6.56 -14.24
N GLU A 162 -14.14 -5.59 -14.44
CA GLU A 162 -12.69 -5.81 -14.46
C GLU A 162 -12.17 -6.30 -13.10
N THR A 163 -12.66 -5.72 -11.99
CA THR A 163 -12.25 -6.10 -10.63
C THR A 163 -12.75 -7.49 -10.24
N LEU A 164 -14.00 -7.83 -10.61
CA LEU A 164 -14.54 -9.19 -10.47
C LEU A 164 -13.71 -10.21 -11.25
N LYS A 165 -13.27 -9.86 -12.46
CA LYS A 165 -12.40 -10.72 -13.26
C LYS A 165 -11.03 -10.90 -12.60
N GLU A 166 -10.40 -9.83 -12.11
CA GLU A 166 -9.12 -9.95 -11.39
C GLU A 166 -9.24 -10.81 -10.13
N MET A 167 -10.34 -10.68 -9.39
CA MET A 167 -10.66 -11.53 -8.24
C MET A 167 -10.75 -13.01 -8.62
N GLU A 168 -11.45 -13.32 -9.71
CA GLU A 168 -11.57 -14.68 -10.21
C GLU A 168 -10.20 -15.25 -10.64
N ASP A 169 -9.46 -14.49 -11.44
CA ASP A 169 -8.16 -14.89 -11.98
C ASP A 169 -7.15 -15.15 -10.83
N THR A 170 -7.13 -14.28 -9.82
CA THR A 170 -6.28 -14.46 -8.62
C THR A 170 -6.70 -15.65 -7.76
N THR A 171 -8.00 -15.90 -7.60
CA THR A 171 -8.51 -17.09 -6.88
C THR A 171 -8.08 -18.38 -7.59
N ARG A 172 -8.25 -18.43 -8.92
CA ARG A 172 -7.88 -19.61 -9.73
C ARG A 172 -6.38 -19.90 -9.67
N SER A 173 -5.55 -18.86 -9.76
CA SER A 173 -4.10 -18.97 -9.58
C SER A 173 -3.74 -19.55 -8.22
N ALA A 174 -4.31 -18.99 -7.15
CA ALA A 174 -4.04 -19.41 -5.78
C ALA A 174 -4.42 -20.87 -5.55
N VAL A 175 -5.62 -21.27 -5.98
CA VAL A 175 -6.09 -22.65 -5.86
C VAL A 175 -5.20 -23.62 -6.65
N THR A 176 -4.77 -23.24 -7.85
CA THR A 176 -3.83 -24.03 -8.67
C THR A 176 -2.45 -24.14 -8.03
N ALA A 177 -2.00 -23.12 -7.30
CA ALA A 177 -0.78 -23.18 -6.50
C ALA A 177 -0.97 -24.11 -5.29
N LEU A 178 -2.09 -24.00 -4.57
CA LEU A 178 -2.38 -24.86 -3.41
C LEU A 178 -2.51 -26.33 -3.77
N THR A 179 -3.08 -26.68 -4.93
CA THR A 179 -3.15 -28.09 -5.36
C THR A 179 -1.78 -28.70 -5.63
N ARG A 180 -0.78 -27.88 -5.98
CA ARG A 180 0.63 -28.30 -6.11
C ARG A 180 1.31 -28.46 -4.75
N VAL A 181 0.94 -27.63 -3.77
CA VAL A 181 1.40 -27.73 -2.38
C VAL A 181 0.55 -28.77 -1.64
N ARG A 182 0.85 -30.06 -1.90
CA ARG A 182 0.37 -31.28 -1.20
C ARG A 182 -0.99 -31.14 -0.48
N ARG A 183 -2.05 -31.59 -1.17
CA ARG A 183 -3.49 -31.50 -0.85
C ARG A 183 -3.93 -31.98 0.55
N ASP A 184 -3.11 -32.74 1.26
CA ASP A 184 -3.47 -33.38 2.54
C ASP A 184 -3.08 -32.56 3.78
N ASP A 185 -2.60 -31.33 3.60
CA ASP A 185 -2.41 -30.42 4.73
C ASP A 185 -3.77 -29.92 5.24
N ALA A 186 -4.21 -30.45 6.39
CA ALA A 186 -5.45 -30.07 7.05
C ALA A 186 -5.57 -28.55 7.28
N LYS A 187 -4.43 -27.85 7.45
CA LYS A 187 -4.42 -26.38 7.58
C LYS A 187 -4.82 -25.72 6.27
N VAL A 188 -4.27 -26.17 5.14
CA VAL A 188 -4.59 -25.65 3.80
C VAL A 188 -6.08 -25.85 3.51
N THR A 189 -6.61 -27.05 3.74
CA THR A 189 -8.04 -27.34 3.54
C THR A 189 -8.93 -26.47 4.42
N SER A 190 -8.57 -26.28 5.70
CA SER A 190 -9.36 -25.42 6.60
C SER A 190 -9.33 -23.94 6.19
N SER A 191 -8.19 -23.44 5.69
CA SER A 191 -8.05 -22.07 5.22
C SER A 191 -8.83 -21.84 3.93
N LEU A 192 -8.79 -22.81 3.00
CA LEU A 192 -9.58 -22.75 1.77
C LEU A 192 -11.08 -22.77 2.07
N LYS A 193 -11.55 -23.64 2.99
CA LYS A 193 -12.96 -23.66 3.40
C LYS A 193 -13.42 -22.31 3.98
N ARG A 194 -12.62 -21.70 4.86
CA ARG A 194 -12.91 -20.36 5.41
C ARG A 194 -12.92 -19.27 4.33
N PHE A 195 -11.97 -19.33 3.40
CA PHE A 195 -11.91 -18.40 2.27
C PHE A 195 -13.17 -18.51 1.41
N VAL A 196 -13.54 -19.73 0.97
CA VAL A 196 -14.74 -19.97 0.15
C VAL A 196 -15.99 -19.46 0.85
N GLN A 197 -16.17 -19.78 2.14
CA GLN A 197 -17.33 -19.34 2.91
C GLN A 197 -17.42 -17.81 2.97
N LYS A 198 -16.34 -17.13 3.38
CA LYS A 198 -16.30 -15.67 3.46
C LYS A 198 -16.57 -15.03 2.10
N GLN A 199 -15.94 -15.56 1.06
CA GLN A 199 -16.03 -15.02 -0.29
C GLN A 199 -17.45 -15.16 -0.85
N ARG A 200 -18.08 -16.33 -0.67
CA ARG A 200 -19.47 -16.56 -1.05
C ARG A 200 -20.39 -15.53 -0.40
N ASP A 201 -20.35 -15.44 0.93
CA ASP A 201 -21.25 -14.57 1.70
C ASP A 201 -21.10 -13.09 1.25
N GLN A 202 -19.87 -12.67 0.96
CA GLN A 202 -19.60 -11.31 0.48
C GLN A 202 -20.16 -11.08 -0.94
N ILE A 203 -19.88 -11.98 -1.89
CA ILE A 203 -20.35 -11.82 -3.28
C ILE A 203 -21.89 -11.89 -3.35
N GLU A 204 -22.52 -12.83 -2.65
CA GLU A 204 -23.99 -12.96 -2.59
C GLU A 204 -24.64 -11.68 -2.07
N GLY A 205 -24.08 -11.07 -1.03
CA GLY A 205 -24.56 -9.80 -0.48
C GLY A 205 -24.47 -8.61 -1.45
N MET A 206 -23.63 -8.69 -2.48
CA MET A 206 -23.45 -7.65 -3.47
C MET A 206 -24.28 -7.86 -4.75
N LEU A 207 -24.74 -9.08 -5.03
CA LEU A 207 -25.53 -9.40 -6.24
C LEU A 207 -26.68 -8.41 -6.51
N PRO A 208 -27.49 -8.00 -5.52
CA PRO A 208 -28.61 -7.08 -5.77
C PRO A 208 -28.20 -5.67 -6.20
N LYS A 209 -26.94 -5.28 -5.97
CA LYS A 209 -26.40 -3.95 -6.32
C LYS A 209 -25.69 -3.95 -7.68
N MET A 210 -25.40 -5.12 -8.22
CA MET A 210 -24.70 -5.30 -9.49
C MET A 210 -25.66 -5.16 -10.68
N ASP A 211 -25.14 -4.70 -11.81
CA ASP A 211 -25.83 -4.81 -13.10
C ASP A 211 -25.86 -6.25 -13.63
N GLU A 212 -26.59 -6.48 -14.73
CA GLU A 212 -26.76 -7.82 -15.30
C GLU A 212 -25.44 -8.48 -15.70
N ASP A 213 -24.48 -7.72 -16.20
CA ASP A 213 -23.19 -8.25 -16.66
C ASP A 213 -22.30 -8.68 -15.49
N ALA A 214 -22.24 -7.85 -14.45
CA ALA A 214 -21.55 -8.12 -13.22
C ALA A 214 -22.19 -9.30 -12.46
N GLN A 215 -23.52 -9.39 -12.41
CA GLN A 215 -24.23 -10.53 -11.84
C GLN A 215 -23.90 -11.85 -12.56
N ARG A 216 -23.86 -11.86 -13.90
CA ARG A 216 -23.48 -13.06 -14.66
C ARG A 216 -22.07 -13.54 -14.31
N ARG A 217 -21.12 -12.61 -14.20
CA ARG A 217 -19.72 -12.91 -13.80
C ARG A 217 -19.65 -13.41 -12.35
N ALA A 218 -20.31 -12.72 -11.43
CA ALA A 218 -20.35 -13.10 -10.03
C ALA A 218 -20.95 -14.50 -9.83
N ASN A 219 -22.04 -14.84 -10.51
CA ASN A 219 -22.62 -16.18 -10.46
C ASN A 219 -21.69 -17.25 -11.04
N GLY A 220 -20.98 -16.95 -12.13
CA GLY A 220 -19.94 -17.84 -12.66
C GLY A 220 -18.83 -18.11 -11.66
N TYR A 221 -18.41 -17.07 -10.92
CA TYR A 221 -17.43 -17.19 -9.85
C TYR A 221 -17.95 -17.97 -8.64
N LEU A 222 -19.19 -17.72 -8.20
CA LEU A 222 -19.84 -18.46 -7.10
C LEU A 222 -19.88 -19.97 -7.40
N ASN A 223 -20.33 -20.34 -8.60
CA ASN A 223 -20.32 -21.73 -9.06
C ASN A 223 -18.91 -22.35 -9.03
N TYR A 224 -17.89 -21.56 -9.40
CA TYR A 224 -16.50 -22.03 -9.36
C TYR A 224 -16.03 -22.30 -7.93
N ILE A 225 -16.26 -21.37 -6.99
CA ILE A 225 -15.78 -21.53 -5.60
C ILE A 225 -16.57 -22.58 -4.81
N GLU A 226 -17.85 -22.81 -5.12
CA GLU A 226 -18.62 -23.93 -4.56
C GLU A 226 -18.01 -25.27 -4.94
N GLY A 227 -17.54 -25.43 -6.18
CA GLY A 227 -16.81 -26.61 -6.61
C GLY A 227 -15.47 -26.86 -5.89
N LEU A 228 -14.98 -25.90 -5.11
CA LEU A 228 -13.78 -26.03 -4.28
C LEU A 228 -14.08 -26.51 -2.85
N ALA A 229 -15.31 -26.36 -2.38
CA ALA A 229 -15.70 -26.82 -1.05
C ALA A 229 -15.80 -28.36 -1.06
N PRO A 230 -15.16 -29.08 -0.11
CA PRO A 230 -15.39 -30.52 0.02
C PRO A 230 -16.85 -30.79 0.40
N PRO A 231 -17.45 -31.91 -0.04
CA PRO A 231 -18.80 -32.30 0.39
C PRO A 231 -18.85 -32.44 1.90
N GLU A 232 -20.00 -32.07 2.48
CA GLU A 232 -20.26 -32.20 3.93
C GLU A 232 -20.26 -33.66 4.40
#